data_AF-A0A3N9RNC8-F1
#
_entry.id   AF-A0A3N9RNC8-F1
#
_cell.length_a   1.000
_cell.length_b   1.000
_cell.length_c   1.000
_cell.angle_alpha   90.00
_cell.angle_beta   90.00
_cell.angle_gamma   90.00
#
_symmetry.space_group_name_H-M   'P 1'
#
loop_
_entity.id
_entity.type
_entity.pdbx_description
1 polymer ?
#
loop_
_entity_poly.entity_id
_entity_poly.type
_entity_poly.pdbx_seq_one_letter_code
_entity_poly.pdbx_strand_id
1 'polypeptide(L)' 'MTSSIRDNQKPKRGRPPTGGRGQMIGVRLQPDQLAALDAWIEAQGERLSRPEALRRILATALER' A
#
# COMPACT_ATOMS: atom_id res chain seq x y z
N MET A 1 -24.06 -0.44 20.38
CA MET A 1 -22.98 -1.01 19.54
C MET A 1 -22.14 0.13 19.01
N THR A 2 -20.86 0.19 19.35
CA THR A 2 -19.94 1.29 19.04
C THR A 2 -19.64 1.31 17.54
N SER A 3 -20.00 2.39 16.85
CA SER A 3 -19.67 2.59 15.43
C SER A 3 -18.18 2.92 15.29
N SER A 4 -17.46 2.13 14.50
CA SER A 4 -16.05 2.38 14.17
C SER A 4 -15.94 3.58 13.21
N ILE A 5 -15.16 4.58 13.60
CA ILE A 5 -14.84 5.74 12.76
C ILE A 5 -13.93 5.29 11.62
N ARG A 6 -14.42 5.42 10.38
CA ARG A 6 -13.65 5.05 9.17
C ARG A 6 -12.78 6.24 8.76
N ASP A 7 -11.62 6.35 9.38
CA ASP A 7 -10.71 7.49 9.28
C ASP A 7 -10.19 7.77 7.85
N ASN A 8 -10.18 6.74 6.97
CA ASN A 8 -9.56 6.81 5.64
C ASN A 8 -10.52 6.97 4.46
N GLN A 9 -11.79 7.33 4.67
CA GLN A 9 -12.69 7.62 3.54
C GLN A 9 -12.47 9.04 3.00
N LYS A 10 -12.09 9.13 1.72
CA LYS A 10 -12.06 10.42 1.01
C LYS A 10 -13.48 11.00 0.97
N PRO A 11 -13.68 12.30 1.24
CA PRO A 11 -15.02 12.91 1.25
C PRO A 11 -15.77 12.62 -0.05
N LYS A 12 -17.09 12.40 0.04
CA LYS A 12 -18.01 12.06 -1.08
C LYS A 12 -18.11 13.13 -2.18
N ARG A 13 -17.23 14.14 -2.19
CA ARG A 13 -17.25 15.26 -3.13
C ARG A 13 -16.13 15.06 -4.15
N GLY A 14 -16.49 14.93 -5.42
CA GLY A 14 -15.55 14.78 -6.53
C GLY A 14 -16.08 13.89 -7.66
N ARG A 15 -15.24 13.66 -8.67
CA ARG A 15 -15.54 12.81 -9.84
C ARG A 15 -16.04 11.43 -9.39
N PRO A 16 -17.08 10.87 -10.06
CA PRO A 16 -17.52 9.49 -9.80
C PRO A 16 -16.33 8.51 -9.89
N PRO A 17 -16.30 7.48 -9.03
CA PRO A 17 -15.18 6.54 -8.99
C PRO A 17 -15.06 5.79 -10.31
N THR A 18 -14.02 6.09 -11.08
CA THR A 18 -13.62 5.32 -12.27
C THR A 18 -13.02 4.00 -11.83
N GLY A 19 -13.83 2.93 -11.78
CA GLY A 19 -13.35 1.55 -11.61
C GLY A 19 -12.85 1.15 -10.22
N GLY A 20 -12.90 2.04 -9.23
CA GLY A 20 -12.53 1.75 -7.84
C GLY A 20 -11.02 1.81 -7.59
N ARG A 21 -10.61 2.58 -6.58
CA ARG A 21 -9.26 2.46 -6.03
C ARG A 21 -9.21 1.16 -5.22
N GLY A 22 -8.13 0.37 -5.32
CA GLY A 22 -7.97 -0.85 -4.52
C GLY A 22 -8.16 -0.61 -3.01
N GLN A 23 -8.47 -1.66 -2.24
CA GLN A 23 -8.74 -1.54 -0.81
C GLN A 23 -7.50 -1.01 -0.07
N MET A 24 -7.67 0.09 0.66
CA MET A 24 -6.60 0.64 1.50
C MET A 24 -6.49 -0.18 2.78
N ILE A 25 -5.29 -0.73 3.05
CA ILE A 25 -5.01 -1.54 4.24
C ILE A 25 -4.45 -0.68 5.39
N GLY A 26 -3.66 0.37 5.09
CA GLY A 26 -3.17 1.31 6.12
C GLY A 26 -2.23 0.69 7.16
N VAL A 27 -1.25 -0.11 6.71
CA VAL A 27 -0.29 -0.80 7.61
C VAL A 27 0.76 0.18 8.14
N ARG A 28 1.07 0.07 9.44
CA ARG A 28 2.24 0.73 10.05
C ARG A 28 3.42 -0.23 10.00
N LEU A 29 4.48 0.18 9.33
CA LEU A 29 5.74 -0.57 9.26
C LEU A 29 6.74 0.03 10.26
N GLN A 30 7.47 -0.84 10.95
CA GLN A 30 8.55 -0.43 11.84
C GLN A 30 9.77 0.06 11.03
N PRO A 31 10.69 0.85 11.62
CA PRO A 31 11.81 1.46 10.89
C PRO A 31 12.74 0.46 10.21
N ASP A 32 12.97 -0.69 10.84
CA ASP A 32 13.75 -1.82 10.31
C ASP A 32 13.10 -2.41 9.04
N GLN A 33 11.78 -2.57 9.06
CA GLN A 33 11.03 -3.06 7.90
C GLN A 33 11.03 -2.06 6.74
N LEU A 34 10.96 -0.76 7.05
CA LEU A 34 11.08 0.30 6.05
C LEU A 34 12.47 0.32 5.42
N ALA A 35 13.52 0.19 6.23
CA ALA A 35 14.89 0.14 5.73
C ALA A 35 15.12 -1.07 4.82
N ALA A 36 14.59 -2.25 5.20
CA ALA A 36 14.65 -3.44 4.36
C ALA A 36 13.89 -3.26 3.03
N LEU A 37 12.72 -2.62 3.06
CA LEU A 37 11.95 -2.32 1.85
C LEU A 37 12.69 -1.35 0.92
N ASP A 38 13.27 -0.28 1.48
CA ASP A 38 14.03 0.70 0.70
C ASP A 38 15.28 0.06 0.09
N ALA A 39 16.02 -0.77 0.84
CA ALA A 39 17.14 -1.53 0.29
C ALA A 39 16.73 -2.49 -0.83
N TRP A 40 15.57 -3.15 -0.69
CA TRP A 40 15.03 -4.01 -1.75
C TRP A 40 14.66 -3.22 -3.01
N ILE A 41 14.10 -2.01 -2.87
CA ILE A 41 13.77 -1.10 -3.97
C ILE A 41 15.04 -0.70 -4.74
N GLU A 42 16.08 -0.26 -4.03
CA GLU A 42 17.35 0.14 -4.64
C GLU A 42 17.98 -1.01 -5.44
N ALA A 43 17.86 -2.24 -4.94
CA ALA A 43 18.38 -3.42 -5.63
C ALA A 43 17.65 -3.74 -6.96
N GLN A 44 16.44 -3.23 -7.20
CA GLN A 44 15.73 -3.46 -8.46
C GLN A 44 16.26 -2.60 -9.61
N GLY A 45 17.04 -1.54 -9.34
CA GLY A 45 17.52 -0.61 -10.35
C GLY A 45 16.44 0.25 -11.02
N GLU A 46 15.18 0.14 -10.58
CA GLU A 46 14.02 0.91 -11.04
C GLU A 46 13.51 1.83 -9.93
N ARG A 47 12.99 3.01 -10.30
CA ARG A 47 12.38 3.93 -9.33
C ARG A 47 10.99 3.44 -8.95
N LEU A 48 10.92 2.49 -8.01
CA LEU A 48 9.69 1.96 -7.48
C LEU A 48 9.17 2.79 -6.30
N SER A 49 7.86 2.99 -6.26
CA SER A 49 7.22 3.50 -5.04
C SER A 49 7.09 2.38 -4.01
N ARG A 50 7.17 2.69 -2.71
CA ARG A 50 6.98 1.70 -1.63
C ARG A 50 5.70 0.85 -1.75
N PRO A 51 4.52 1.42 -2.11
CA PRO A 51 3.33 0.62 -2.34
C PRO A 51 3.45 -0.34 -3.53
N GLU A 52 4.18 0.06 -4.57
CA GLU A 52 4.41 -0.80 -5.74
C GLU A 52 5.38 -1.93 -5.43
N ALA A 53 6.46 -1.63 -4.70
CA ALA A 53 7.40 -2.64 -4.21
C ALA A 53 6.69 -3.71 -3.37
N LEU A 54 5.82 -3.30 -2.45
CA LEU A 54 5.03 -4.23 -1.66
C LEU A 54 4.09 -5.10 -2.51
N ARG A 55 3.48 -4.56 -3.58
CA ARG A 55 2.66 -5.36 -4.50
C ARG A 55 3.47 -6.42 -5.22
N ARG A 56 4.67 -6.08 -5.70
CA ARG A 56 5.58 -7.04 -6.35
C ARG A 56 6.00 -8.14 -5.37
N ILE A 57 6.44 -7.76 -4.17
CA ILE A 57 6.80 -8.72 -3.12
C ILE A 57 5.62 -9.64 -2.78
N LEU A 58 4.41 -9.09 -2.66
CA LEU A 58 3.21 -9.86 -2.35
C LEU A 58 2.87 -10.86 -3.46
N ALA A 59 2.93 -10.44 -4.73
CA ALA A 59 2.72 -11.33 -5.87
C ALA A 59 3.74 -12.49 -5.85
N THR A 60 5.03 -12.18 -5.73
CA THR A 60 6.10 -13.19 -5.68
C THR A 60 5.98 -14.13 -4.46
N ALA A 61 5.51 -13.64 -3.32
CA ALA A 61 5.35 -14.44 -2.11
C ALA A 61 4.14 -15.39 -2.16
N LEU A 62 3.08 -15.01 -2.88
CA LEU A 62 1.84 -15.77 -3.00
C LEU A 62 1.78 -16.69 -4.24
N GLU A 63 2.65 -16.48 -5.23
CA GLU A 63 2.79 -17.35 -6.42
C GLU A 63 3.61 -18.63 -6.14
N ARG A 64 3.91 -18.93 -4.87
CA ARG A 64 4.64 -20.13 -4.43
C ARG A 64 3.72 -21.28 -4.04
#